data_AF-A0A3S0D583-F1
#
_entry.id   AF-A0A3S0D583-F1
#
_cell.length_a   1.000
_cell.length_b   1.000
_cell.length_c   1.000
_cell.angle_alpha   90.00
_cell.angle_beta   90.00
_cell.angle_gamma   90.00
#
_symmetry.space_group_name_H-M   'P 1'
#
loop_
_entity.id
_entity.type
_entity.pdbx_description
1 polymer ?
#
loop_
_entity_poly.entity_id
_entity_poly.type
_entity_poly.pdbx_seq_one_letter_code
_entity_poly.pdbx_strand_id
1 'polypeptide(L)'
;MDLINVTAALPESVLLPFAVWFFGVACFYLYRGLFPESVKAVYGYSDLENEFGHGLCALAMVPMLAPMLLPIPNFVFTVALSVTALYFTARALTWGKRVPYATRWWWDWAHVGMLGGMAVMYAGVHFMPLSVGLSLFWLWLTGYYIYEFCHDFKSRSLFYIGSDLAHATMGGVMLVMSIAPSLFMAHMSM
;
A
#
# COMPACT_ATOMS: atom_id res chain seq x y z
N MET A 1 19.77 -25.19 20.32
CA MET A 1 18.50 -24.58 19.88
C MET A 1 18.81 -23.96 18.53
N ASP A 2 18.72 -24.76 17.48
CA ASP A 2 19.04 -24.31 16.14
C ASP A 2 17.99 -23.29 15.73
N LEU A 3 18.38 -22.02 15.72
CA LEU A 3 17.62 -20.96 15.08
C LEU A 3 17.43 -21.41 13.63
N ILE A 4 16.20 -21.80 13.31
CA ILE A 4 15.77 -22.10 11.95
C ILE A 4 16.38 -21.04 11.04
N ASN A 5 17.23 -21.46 10.10
CA ASN A 5 17.72 -20.61 9.03
C ASN A 5 16.51 -20.20 8.18
N VAL A 6 15.77 -19.18 8.62
CA VAL A 6 14.71 -18.51 7.85
C VAL A 6 15.40 -17.60 6.83
N THR A 7 16.21 -18.19 5.96
CA THR A 7 16.99 -17.48 4.94
C THR A 7 16.52 -17.78 3.53
N ALA A 8 15.54 -18.68 3.36
CA ALA A 8 14.91 -18.91 2.07
C ALA A 8 13.82 -17.86 1.83
N ALA A 9 13.90 -17.17 0.69
CA ALA A 9 12.80 -16.41 0.15
C ALA A 9 11.54 -17.28 0.08
N LEU A 10 10.36 -16.67 0.18
CA LEU A 10 9.13 -17.40 -0.12
C LEU A 10 9.17 -17.88 -1.58
N PRO A 11 8.67 -19.08 -1.86
CA PRO A 11 8.64 -19.59 -3.23
C PRO A 11 7.74 -18.70 -4.09
N GLU A 12 8.10 -18.58 -5.36
CA GLU A 12 7.40 -17.73 -6.34
C GLU A 12 5.91 -18.09 -6.46
N SER A 13 5.56 -19.36 -6.26
CA SER A 13 4.17 -19.85 -6.22
C SER A 13 3.32 -19.26 -5.09
N VAL A 14 3.95 -18.78 -4.01
CA VAL A 14 3.29 -18.07 -2.92
C VAL A 14 3.19 -16.58 -3.22
N LEU A 15 4.22 -15.99 -3.82
CA LEU A 15 4.28 -14.55 -4.10
C LEU A 15 3.38 -14.13 -5.28
N LEU A 16 3.33 -14.97 -6.34
CA LEU A 16 2.61 -14.67 -7.57
C LEU A 16 1.09 -14.42 -7.35
N PRO A 17 0.35 -15.20 -6.53
CA PRO A 17 -1.04 -14.88 -6.20
C PRO A 17 -1.22 -13.51 -5.56
N PHE A 18 -0.33 -13.09 -4.65
CA PHE A 18 -0.38 -11.75 -4.05
C PHE A 18 -0.08 -10.66 -5.09
N ALA A 19 0.91 -10.88 -5.97
CA ALA A 19 1.21 -9.93 -7.03
C ALA A 19 0.02 -9.76 -8.00
N VAL A 20 -0.63 -10.85 -8.40
CA VAL A 20 -1.86 -10.81 -9.23
C VAL A 20 -3.00 -10.11 -8.49
N TRP A 21 -3.16 -10.37 -7.19
CA TRP A 21 -4.13 -9.67 -6.35
C TRP A 21 -3.88 -8.15 -6.36
N PHE A 22 -2.66 -7.70 -6.08
CA PHE A 22 -2.34 -6.27 -6.08
C PHE A 22 -2.44 -5.62 -7.46
N PHE A 23 -2.16 -6.37 -8.54
CA PHE A 23 -2.43 -5.89 -9.89
C PHE A 23 -3.94 -5.68 -10.11
N GLY A 24 -4.78 -6.61 -9.65
CA GLY A 24 -6.23 -6.47 -9.63
C GLY A 24 -6.69 -5.26 -8.81
N VAL A 25 -6.08 -5.02 -7.65
CA VAL A 25 -6.34 -3.84 -6.81
C VAL A 25 -5.93 -2.54 -7.52
N ALA A 26 -4.79 -2.52 -8.21
CA ALA A 26 -4.36 -1.36 -9.00
C ALA A 26 -5.37 -1.05 -10.11
N CYS A 27 -5.86 -2.07 -10.81
CA CYS A 27 -6.95 -1.94 -11.79
C CYS A 27 -8.27 -1.45 -11.15
N PHE A 28 -8.59 -1.90 -9.94
CA PHE A 28 -9.76 -1.43 -9.18
C PHE A 28 -9.67 0.06 -8.87
N TYR A 29 -8.51 0.57 -8.43
CA TYR A 29 -8.30 2.00 -8.20
C TYR A 29 -8.25 2.81 -9.50
N LEU A 30 -7.69 2.25 -10.59
CA LEU A 30 -7.78 2.87 -11.91
C LEU A 30 -9.24 2.99 -12.38
N TYR A 31 -10.05 1.95 -12.20
CA TYR A 31 -11.48 2.00 -12.48
C TYR A 31 -12.17 3.09 -11.66
N ARG A 32 -11.90 3.18 -10.36
CA ARG A 32 -12.45 4.24 -9.49
C ARG A 32 -12.04 5.64 -9.96
N GLY A 33 -10.82 5.81 -10.45
CA GLY A 33 -10.34 7.07 -11.03
C GLY A 33 -11.00 7.41 -12.37
N LEU A 34 -11.25 6.43 -13.24
CA LEU A 34 -11.89 6.62 -14.55
C LEU A 34 -13.42 6.83 -14.45
N PHE A 35 -14.04 6.28 -13.41
CA PHE A 35 -15.49 6.33 -13.19
C PHE A 35 -15.84 6.95 -11.82
N PRO A 36 -15.50 8.24 -11.61
CA PRO A 36 -15.69 8.90 -10.31
C PRO A 36 -17.17 9.00 -9.90
N GLU A 37 -18.10 8.96 -10.85
CA GLU A 37 -19.54 8.95 -10.55
C GLU A 37 -19.99 7.69 -9.81
N SER A 38 -19.39 6.53 -10.12
CA SER A 38 -19.63 5.29 -9.37
C SER A 38 -19.10 5.39 -7.93
N VAL A 39 -17.96 6.06 -7.74
CA VAL A 39 -17.38 6.30 -6.41
C VAL A 39 -18.27 7.25 -5.61
N LYS A 40 -18.68 8.38 -6.21
CA LYS A 40 -19.59 9.35 -5.58
C LYS A 40 -20.93 8.73 -5.19
N ALA A 41 -21.48 7.84 -6.01
CA ALA A 41 -22.73 7.15 -5.71
C ALA A 41 -22.67 6.30 -4.44
N VAL A 42 -21.48 5.83 -4.05
CA VAL A 42 -21.26 4.96 -2.89
C VAL A 42 -20.72 5.72 -1.68
N TYR A 43 -19.74 6.60 -1.89
CA TYR A 43 -19.04 7.33 -0.82
C TYR A 43 -19.61 8.74 -0.57
N GLY A 44 -20.44 9.26 -1.47
CA GLY A 44 -20.92 10.64 -1.44
C GLY A 44 -19.90 11.68 -1.93
N TYR A 45 -18.67 11.27 -2.22
CA TYR A 45 -17.61 12.10 -2.79
C TYR A 45 -16.65 11.25 -3.62
N SER A 46 -15.76 11.90 -4.37
CA SER A 46 -14.65 11.25 -5.08
C SER A 46 -13.44 12.16 -5.01
N ASP A 47 -12.28 11.57 -4.76
CA ASP A 47 -11.01 12.24 -4.64
C ASP A 47 -9.98 11.54 -5.54
N LEU A 48 -9.79 12.06 -6.75
CA LEU A 48 -8.92 11.44 -7.75
C LEU A 48 -7.45 11.35 -7.30
N GLU A 49 -6.99 12.31 -6.51
CA GLU A 49 -5.62 12.31 -5.97
C GLU A 49 -5.43 11.09 -5.04
N ASN A 50 -6.45 10.81 -4.21
CA ASN A 50 -6.52 9.64 -3.33
C ASN A 50 -6.57 8.32 -4.11
N GLU A 51 -7.44 8.23 -5.13
CA GLU A 51 -7.52 7.04 -5.98
C GLU A 51 -6.19 6.74 -6.67
N PHE A 52 -5.50 7.78 -7.15
CA PHE A 52 -4.17 7.65 -7.77
C PHE A 52 -3.12 7.16 -6.77
N GLY A 53 -3.09 7.73 -5.55
CA GLY A 53 -2.17 7.32 -4.49
C GLY A 53 -2.31 5.83 -4.16
N HIS A 54 -3.54 5.34 -3.99
CA HIS A 54 -3.80 3.93 -3.75
C HIS A 54 -3.43 3.04 -4.94
N GLY A 55 -3.78 3.45 -6.16
CA GLY A 55 -3.44 2.74 -7.39
C GLY A 55 -1.93 2.60 -7.57
N LEU A 56 -1.16 3.66 -7.28
CA LEU A 56 0.30 3.64 -7.32
C LEU A 56 0.89 2.69 -6.29
N CYS A 57 0.42 2.71 -5.03
CA CYS A 57 0.86 1.76 -4.00
C CYS A 57 0.57 0.32 -4.44
N ALA A 58 -0.65 0.03 -4.90
CA ALA A 58 -1.01 -1.32 -5.34
C ALA A 58 -0.17 -1.77 -6.54
N LEU A 59 0.05 -0.91 -7.52
CA LEU A 59 0.91 -1.20 -8.66
C LEU A 59 2.36 -1.46 -8.23
N ALA A 60 2.86 -0.68 -7.27
CA ALA A 60 4.20 -0.85 -6.72
C ALA A 60 4.35 -2.13 -5.88
N MET A 61 3.27 -2.75 -5.38
CA MET A 61 3.38 -4.07 -4.76
C MET A 61 3.68 -5.17 -5.79
N VAL A 62 3.30 -4.99 -7.07
CA VAL A 62 3.43 -6.03 -8.10
C VAL A 62 4.89 -6.37 -8.40
N PRO A 63 5.77 -5.41 -8.79
CA PRO A 63 7.19 -5.73 -9.00
C PRO A 63 7.91 -6.14 -7.72
N MET A 64 7.43 -5.65 -6.58
CA MET A 64 8.02 -5.94 -5.27
C MET A 64 7.86 -7.42 -4.88
N LEU A 65 6.78 -8.05 -5.35
CA LEU A 65 6.44 -9.45 -5.08
C LEU A 65 6.77 -10.40 -6.25
N ALA A 66 6.57 -9.94 -7.50
CA ALA A 66 6.80 -10.73 -8.71
C ALA A 66 7.32 -9.82 -9.85
N PRO A 67 8.63 -9.49 -9.86
CA PRO A 67 9.21 -8.56 -10.84
C PRO A 67 9.05 -9.03 -12.30
N MET A 68 8.88 -10.33 -12.53
CA MET A 68 8.58 -10.92 -13.83
C MET A 68 7.27 -10.41 -14.47
N LEU A 69 6.28 -10.01 -13.67
CA LEU A 69 4.98 -9.51 -14.17
C LEU A 69 5.09 -8.07 -14.65
N LEU A 70 5.94 -7.28 -14.00
CA LEU A 70 6.14 -5.87 -14.30
C LEU A 70 7.62 -5.53 -14.08
N PRO A 71 8.50 -5.81 -15.06
CA PRO A 71 9.95 -5.71 -14.93
C PRO A 71 10.43 -4.25 -15.04
N ILE A 72 9.87 -3.39 -14.19
CA ILE A 72 10.21 -1.98 -14.08
C ILE A 72 11.32 -1.85 -13.02
N PRO A 73 12.41 -1.11 -13.31
CA PRO A 73 13.49 -0.93 -12.35
C PRO A 73 13.02 -0.29 -11.03
N ASN A 74 13.58 -0.77 -9.91
CA ASN A 74 13.25 -0.30 -8.56
C ASN A 74 13.38 1.22 -8.39
N PHE A 75 14.33 1.87 -9.07
CA PHE A 75 14.52 3.32 -8.97
C PHE A 75 13.30 4.10 -9.46
N VAL A 76 12.55 3.58 -10.45
CA VAL A 76 11.36 4.24 -11.00
C VAL A 76 10.29 4.34 -9.92
N PHE A 77 10.02 3.24 -9.23
CA PHE A 77 9.06 3.23 -8.11
C PHE A 77 9.57 3.99 -6.91
N THR A 78 10.88 3.92 -6.60
CA THR A 78 11.49 4.73 -5.53
C THR A 78 11.18 6.22 -5.75
N VAL A 79 11.42 6.73 -6.95
CA VAL A 79 11.17 8.14 -7.30
C VAL A 79 9.68 8.45 -7.31
N ALA A 80 8.87 7.65 -8.00
CA ALA A 80 7.43 7.88 -8.12
C ALA A 80 6.72 7.91 -6.76
N LEU A 81 7.01 6.93 -5.90
CA LEU A 81 6.47 6.85 -4.54
C LEU A 81 6.97 8.01 -3.68
N SER A 82 8.25 8.37 -3.75
CA SER A 82 8.81 9.50 -2.98
C SER A 82 8.18 10.84 -3.36
N VAL A 83 8.07 11.12 -4.66
CA VAL A 83 7.43 12.35 -5.17
C VAL A 83 5.96 12.40 -4.75
N THR A 84 5.26 11.28 -4.83
CA THR A 84 3.85 11.21 -4.43
C THR A 84 3.70 11.36 -2.90
N ALA A 85 4.61 10.80 -2.10
CA ALA A 85 4.64 11.01 -0.65
C ALA A 85 4.86 12.48 -0.28
N LEU A 86 5.76 13.18 -0.98
CA LEU A 86 5.96 14.63 -0.82
C LEU A 86 4.71 15.41 -1.21
N TYR A 87 4.04 15.01 -2.29
CA TYR A 87 2.77 15.61 -2.70
C TYR A 87 1.70 15.47 -1.61
N PHE A 88 1.49 14.27 -1.05
CA PHE A 88 0.55 14.06 0.05
C PHE A 88 0.97 14.76 1.35
N THR A 89 2.28 14.91 1.58
CA THR A 89 2.78 15.73 2.70
C THR A 89 2.39 17.19 2.52
N ALA A 90 2.62 17.75 1.33
CA ALA A 90 2.24 19.11 1.00
C ALA A 90 0.72 19.30 1.14
N ARG A 91 -0.07 18.37 0.60
CA ARG A 91 -1.53 18.33 0.70
C ARG A 91 -2.00 18.31 2.16
N ALA A 92 -1.48 17.41 2.99
CA ALA A 92 -1.82 17.29 4.40
C ALA A 92 -1.60 18.62 5.17
N LEU A 93 -0.55 19.35 4.79
CA LEU A 93 -0.17 20.62 5.41
C LEU A 93 -0.95 21.83 4.88
N THR A 94 -1.56 21.75 3.69
CA THR A 94 -2.12 22.92 2.98
C THR A 94 -3.62 22.80 2.73
N TRP A 95 -4.05 22.11 1.67
CA TRP A 95 -5.45 22.05 1.23
C TRP A 95 -6.17 20.75 1.57
N GLY A 96 -5.47 19.70 2.00
CA GLY A 96 -6.07 18.39 2.34
C GLY A 96 -7.18 18.49 3.39
N LYS A 97 -7.02 19.40 4.36
CA LYS A 97 -8.05 19.70 5.39
C LYS A 97 -9.36 20.26 4.83
N ARG A 98 -9.37 20.73 3.57
CA ARG A 98 -10.55 21.31 2.90
C ARG A 98 -11.23 20.30 1.97
N VAL A 99 -10.67 19.10 1.79
CA VAL A 99 -11.29 18.07 0.95
C VAL A 99 -12.62 17.66 1.58
N PRO A 100 -13.73 17.68 0.83
CA PRO A 100 -15.04 17.26 1.34
C PRO A 100 -14.95 15.86 1.96
N TYR A 101 -15.56 15.67 3.12
CA TYR A 101 -15.51 14.40 3.87
C TYR A 101 -14.10 13.95 4.32
N ALA A 102 -13.13 14.88 4.41
CA ALA A 102 -11.89 14.70 5.20
C ALA A 102 -12.17 14.62 6.72
N THR A 103 -13.12 13.76 7.10
CA THR A 103 -13.55 13.46 8.46
C THR A 103 -12.41 12.92 9.31
N ARG A 104 -11.35 12.41 8.68
CA ARG A 104 -10.16 11.90 9.34
C ARG A 104 -8.94 12.67 8.87
N TRP A 105 -8.49 13.60 9.72
CA TRP A 105 -7.29 14.44 9.50
C TRP A 105 -6.01 13.64 9.21
N TRP A 106 -5.99 12.35 9.51
CA TRP A 106 -4.85 11.46 9.36
C TRP A 106 -4.78 10.77 7.99
N TRP A 107 -5.79 10.86 7.11
CA TRP A 107 -5.82 10.14 5.83
C TRP A 107 -4.67 10.48 4.89
N ASP A 108 -4.36 11.77 4.71
CA ASP A 108 -3.19 12.15 3.90
C ASP A 108 -1.89 11.67 4.57
N TRP A 109 -1.80 11.68 5.91
CA TRP A 109 -0.64 11.14 6.63
C TRP A 109 -0.50 9.63 6.50
N ALA A 110 -1.61 8.88 6.38
CA ALA A 110 -1.57 7.46 6.04
C ALA A 110 -0.99 7.25 4.63
N HIS A 111 -1.36 8.10 3.66
CA HIS A 111 -0.74 8.06 2.33
C HIS A 111 0.75 8.36 2.38
N VAL A 112 1.17 9.36 3.15
CA VAL A 112 2.60 9.66 3.36
C VAL A 112 3.33 8.44 3.93
N GLY A 113 2.77 7.80 4.95
CA GLY A 113 3.34 6.60 5.55
C GLY A 113 3.38 5.42 4.57
N MET A 114 2.32 5.22 3.79
CA MET A 114 2.24 4.14 2.80
C MET A 114 3.24 4.33 1.66
N LEU A 115 3.16 5.47 0.97
CA LEU A 115 4.01 5.80 -0.17
C LEU A 115 5.48 5.92 0.26
N GLY A 116 5.74 6.64 1.35
CA GLY A 116 7.08 6.83 1.89
C GLY A 116 7.69 5.52 2.40
N GLY A 117 6.92 4.72 3.12
CA GLY A 117 7.35 3.41 3.61
C GLY A 117 7.68 2.45 2.47
N MET A 118 6.85 2.43 1.41
CA MET A 118 7.14 1.66 0.20
C MET A 118 8.40 2.17 -0.52
N ALA A 119 8.57 3.49 -0.64
CA ALA A 119 9.74 4.08 -1.27
C ALA A 119 11.05 3.70 -0.55
N VAL A 120 11.04 3.70 0.78
CA VAL A 120 12.18 3.27 1.62
C VAL A 120 12.55 1.82 1.34
N MET A 121 11.56 0.93 1.20
CA MET A 121 11.81 -0.47 0.89
C MET A 121 12.38 -0.66 -0.52
N TYR A 122 11.84 0.06 -1.51
CA TYR A 122 12.39 0.07 -2.86
C TYR A 122 13.83 0.59 -2.93
N ALA A 123 14.18 1.54 -2.06
CA ALA A 123 15.54 2.08 -1.95
C ALA A 123 16.51 1.16 -1.19
N GLY A 124 16.03 0.07 -0.57
CA GLY A 124 16.85 -0.82 0.26
C GLY A 124 17.42 -0.15 1.52
N VAL A 125 16.77 0.92 2.00
CA VAL A 125 17.25 1.68 3.16
C VAL A 125 16.78 0.99 4.44
N HIS A 126 17.72 0.42 5.20
CA HIS A 126 17.44 -0.27 6.46
C HIS A 126 18.26 0.35 7.59
N PHE A 127 17.59 1.05 8.50
CA PHE A 127 18.15 1.44 9.79
C PHE A 127 17.13 1.17 10.90
N MET A 128 17.60 0.63 12.03
CA MET A 128 16.74 0.03 13.05
C MET A 128 15.58 0.95 13.51
N PRO A 129 15.80 2.23 13.85
CA PRO A 129 14.70 3.14 14.18
C PRO A 129 13.62 3.26 13.09
N LEU A 130 13.99 3.37 11.82
CA LEU A 130 13.03 3.47 10.72
C LEU A 130 12.30 2.16 10.49
N SER A 131 12.99 1.02 10.55
CA SER A 131 12.35 -0.30 10.45
C SER A 131 11.30 -0.49 11.54
N VAL A 132 11.60 -0.13 12.79
CA VAL A 132 10.63 -0.19 13.91
C VAL A 132 9.46 0.76 13.65
N GLY A 133 9.73 2.00 13.25
CA GLY A 133 8.68 2.98 12.96
C GLY A 133 7.74 2.53 11.84
N LEU A 134 8.30 2.00 10.74
CA LEU A 134 7.52 1.44 9.63
C LEU A 134 6.73 0.22 10.08
N SER A 135 7.32 -0.73 10.82
CA SER A 135 6.59 -1.88 11.34
C SER A 135 5.40 -1.47 12.21
N LEU A 136 5.55 -0.49 13.10
CA LEU A 136 4.45 0.01 13.92
C LEU A 136 3.36 0.68 13.06
N PHE A 137 3.76 1.46 12.06
CA PHE A 137 2.84 2.05 11.10
C PHE A 137 2.03 0.99 10.35
N TRP A 138 2.70 -0.02 9.78
CA TRP A 138 2.03 -1.10 9.03
C TRP A 138 1.15 -1.96 9.93
N LEU A 139 1.57 -2.22 11.17
CA LEU A 139 0.74 -2.92 12.16
C LEU A 139 -0.54 -2.15 12.46
N TRP A 140 -0.44 -0.83 12.70
CA TRP A 140 -1.58 0.03 12.90
C TRP A 140 -2.50 0.05 11.68
N LEU A 141 -1.94 0.26 10.48
CA LEU A 141 -2.70 0.31 9.22
C LEU A 141 -3.47 -0.99 8.99
N THR A 142 -2.79 -2.13 9.15
CA THR A 142 -3.38 -3.46 8.99
C THR A 142 -4.51 -3.69 9.99
N GLY A 143 -4.26 -3.43 11.28
CA GLY A 143 -5.26 -3.62 12.33
C GLY A 143 -6.49 -2.72 12.14
N TYR A 144 -6.26 -1.47 11.75
CA TYR A 144 -7.31 -0.51 11.46
C TYR A 144 -8.20 -0.97 10.29
N TYR A 145 -7.63 -1.40 9.18
CA TYR A 145 -8.42 -1.85 8.02
C TYR A 145 -9.02 -3.25 8.17
N ILE A 146 -8.46 -4.13 9.02
CA ILE A 146 -9.15 -5.36 9.43
C ILE A 146 -10.43 -5.00 10.21
N TYR A 147 -10.33 -4.04 11.13
CA TYR A 147 -11.49 -3.57 11.90
C TYR A 147 -12.56 -2.96 10.99
N GLU A 148 -12.20 -2.05 10.08
CA GLU A 148 -13.13 -1.45 9.11
C GLU A 148 -13.73 -2.52 8.19
N PHE A 149 -12.92 -3.44 7.65
CA PHE A 149 -13.42 -4.56 6.83
C PHE A 149 -14.49 -5.40 7.57
N CYS A 150 -14.26 -5.71 8.85
CA CYS A 150 -15.23 -6.45 9.67
C CYS A 150 -16.52 -5.66 9.91
N HIS A 151 -16.40 -4.33 10.05
CA HIS A 151 -17.53 -3.44 10.25
C HIS A 151 -18.34 -3.27 8.95
N ASP A 152 -17.65 -3.05 7.84
CA ASP A 152 -18.22 -2.74 6.53
C ASP A 152 -18.74 -3.96 5.79
N PHE A 153 -18.41 -5.17 6.24
CA PHE A 153 -19.08 -6.40 5.81
C PHE A 153 -20.61 -6.33 5.98
N LYS A 154 -21.10 -5.47 6.89
CA LYS A 154 -22.54 -5.22 7.09
C LYS A 154 -23.14 -4.28 6.05
N SER A 155 -22.34 -3.41 5.42
CA SER A 155 -22.79 -2.39 4.46
C SER A 155 -23.06 -2.92 3.04
N ARG A 156 -22.63 -4.15 2.73
CA ARG A 156 -22.78 -4.88 1.44
C ARG A 156 -22.21 -4.18 0.20
N SER A 157 -21.50 -3.07 0.32
CA SER A 157 -20.89 -2.42 -0.84
C SER A 157 -19.49 -2.99 -1.12
N LEU A 158 -19.33 -3.57 -2.32
CA LEU A 158 -18.04 -4.12 -2.78
C LEU A 158 -16.94 -3.06 -2.85
N PHE A 159 -17.29 -1.77 -2.96
CA PHE A 159 -16.30 -0.68 -2.95
C PHE A 159 -15.62 -0.55 -1.60
N TYR A 160 -16.38 -0.52 -0.51
CA TYR A 160 -15.82 -0.47 0.85
C TYR A 160 -15.03 -1.74 1.16
N ILE A 161 -15.65 -2.91 0.95
CA ILE A 161 -15.01 -4.20 1.20
C ILE A 161 -13.71 -4.37 0.41
N GLY A 162 -13.72 -4.03 -0.89
CA GLY A 162 -12.54 -4.12 -1.74
C GLY A 162 -11.44 -3.15 -1.31
N SER A 163 -11.81 -1.91 -0.97
CA SER A 163 -10.89 -0.90 -0.46
C SER A 163 -10.23 -1.34 0.85
N ASP A 164 -11.01 -1.78 1.83
CA ASP A 164 -10.47 -2.15 3.15
C ASP A 164 -9.62 -3.41 3.08
N LEU A 165 -10.05 -4.40 2.28
CA LEU A 165 -9.27 -5.61 2.06
C LEU A 165 -7.94 -5.29 1.37
N ALA A 166 -7.93 -4.38 0.39
CA ALA A 166 -6.70 -3.94 -0.26
C ALA A 166 -5.72 -3.31 0.73
N HIS A 167 -6.19 -2.44 1.62
CA HIS A 167 -5.34 -1.82 2.64
C HIS A 167 -4.85 -2.80 3.70
N ALA A 168 -5.73 -3.68 4.19
CA ALA A 168 -5.38 -4.69 5.17
C ALA A 168 -4.33 -5.67 4.61
N THR A 169 -4.52 -6.14 3.38
CA THR A 169 -3.57 -7.05 2.72
C THR A 169 -2.24 -6.34 2.41
N MET A 170 -2.27 -5.10 1.92
CA MET A 170 -1.06 -4.31 1.70
C MET A 170 -0.28 -4.09 3.01
N GLY A 171 -0.96 -3.61 4.05
CA GLY A 171 -0.34 -3.39 5.36
C GLY A 171 0.26 -4.68 5.92
N GLY A 172 -0.44 -5.82 5.78
CA GLY A 172 0.04 -7.11 6.25
C GLY A 172 1.32 -7.54 5.55
N VAL A 173 1.35 -7.48 4.22
CA VAL A 173 2.57 -7.81 3.44
C VAL A 173 3.71 -6.87 3.81
N MET A 174 3.46 -5.56 3.84
CA MET A 174 4.46 -4.55 4.16
C MET A 174 4.99 -4.67 5.59
N LEU A 175 4.15 -5.09 6.55
CA LEU A 175 4.58 -5.40 7.90
C LEU A 175 5.59 -6.55 7.92
N VAL A 176 5.27 -7.65 7.23
CA VAL A 176 6.18 -8.80 7.16
C VAL A 176 7.47 -8.42 6.44
N MET A 177 7.39 -7.65 5.34
CA MET A 177 8.56 -7.13 4.64
C MET A 177 9.42 -6.20 5.50
N SER A 178 8.83 -5.44 6.42
CA SER A 178 9.58 -4.58 7.35
C SER A 178 10.36 -5.37 8.40
N ILE A 179 9.79 -6.49 8.87
CA ILE A 179 10.37 -7.33 9.94
C ILE A 179 11.35 -8.36 9.37
N ALA A 180 11.02 -8.93 8.22
CA ALA A 180 11.76 -10.01 7.56
C ALA A 180 11.85 -9.76 6.04
N PRO A 181 12.58 -8.72 5.61
CA PRO A 181 12.67 -8.33 4.20
C PRO A 181 13.18 -9.46 3.30
N SER A 182 14.05 -10.34 3.80
CA SER A 182 14.58 -11.49 3.07
C SER A 182 13.52 -12.47 2.56
N LEU A 183 12.33 -12.52 3.17
CA LEU A 183 11.23 -13.39 2.73
C LEU A 183 10.63 -12.97 1.38
N PHE A 184 10.71 -11.69 1.03
CA PHE A 184 10.06 -11.11 -0.16
C PHE A 184 11.05 -10.43 -1.11
N MET A 185 12.21 -9.99 -0.62
CA MET A 185 13.16 -9.16 -1.36
C MET A 185 14.37 -9.93 -1.91
N ALA A 186 14.37 -11.27 -1.92
CA ALA A 186 15.53 -12.04 -2.39
C ALA A 186 15.94 -11.75 -3.85
N HIS A 187 15.07 -11.10 -4.63
CA HIS A 187 15.33 -10.70 -6.01
C HIS A 187 15.77 -9.23 -6.18
N MET A 188 15.75 -8.39 -5.13
CA MET A 188 16.08 -6.96 -5.24
C MET A 188 17.59 -6.66 -5.20
N SER A 189 18.43 -7.70 -5.13
CA SER A 189 19.89 -7.62 -5.19
C SER A 189 20.46 -7.76 -6.61
N MET A 190 19.61 -7.79 -7.64
CA MET A 190 20.01 -7.79 -9.05
C MET A 190 19.87 -6.40 -9.69
#